data_AF-A0A1H2YRY5-F1
#
_entry.id   AF-A0A1H2YRY5-F1
#
_cell.length_a   1.000
_cell.length_b   1.000
_cell.length_c   1.000
_cell.angle_alpha   90.00
_cell.angle_beta   90.00
_cell.angle_gamma   90.00
#
_symmetry.space_group_name_H-M   'P 1'
#
loop_
_entity.id
_entity.type
_entity.pdbx_description
1 polymer ?
#
loop_
_entity_poly.entity_id
_entity_poly.type
_entity_poly.pdbx_seq_one_letter_code
_entity_poly.pdbx_strand_id
1 'polypeptide(L)'
;MVDWPVSVITDWSLPSGLSMASQFQTLVSQKLFLAKTLLAVQEQSDQPAEREAANQGASELMLRARQLLLAMIAELYQHRRSVPQNLAELNALISDEAPEIAELAHLARLKESWWSRLDELEASQTKPPEKQKTVSAENIIAVAVASGPDKSIEALKSIIEPMKQFADTVAERHNEW
;
A
#
# COMPACT_ATOMS: atom_id res chain seq x y z
N MET A 1 -7.25 -14.07 45.63
CA MET A 1 -6.63 -12.74 45.54
C MET A 1 -5.19 -12.99 45.13
N VAL A 2 -4.91 -12.94 43.83
CA VAL A 2 -3.58 -13.26 43.27
C VAL A 2 -3.00 -11.95 42.77
N ASP A 3 -1.94 -11.54 43.46
CA ASP A 3 -1.11 -10.37 43.16
C ASP A 3 -0.34 -10.62 41.86
N TRP A 4 -0.55 -9.77 40.86
CA TRP A 4 0.29 -9.73 39.65
C TRP A 4 1.24 -8.54 39.77
N PRO A 5 2.56 -8.72 39.60
CA PRO A 5 3.48 -7.59 39.64
C PRO A 5 3.27 -6.74 38.38
N VAL A 6 2.84 -5.50 38.60
CA VAL A 6 2.87 -4.42 37.61
C VAL A 6 4.32 -3.96 37.47
N SER A 7 5.10 -4.71 36.71
CA SER A 7 6.35 -4.20 36.11
C SER A 7 6.02 -3.81 34.67
N VAL A 8 5.70 -2.52 34.54
CA VAL A 8 5.61 -1.78 33.29
C VAL A 8 6.90 -2.00 32.50
N ILE A 9 6.81 -2.73 31.39
CA ILE A 9 7.85 -2.75 30.36
C ILE A 9 7.71 -1.44 29.59
N THR A 10 8.29 -0.37 30.14
CA THR A 10 8.62 0.85 29.39
C THR A 10 10.09 0.80 29.05
N ASP A 11 10.47 -0.14 28.20
CA ASP A 11 11.75 -0.05 27.50
C ASP A 11 11.56 -0.54 26.06
N TRP A 12 11.13 0.39 25.20
CA TRP A 12 11.17 0.24 23.75
C TRP A 12 12.53 0.73 23.20
N SER A 13 13.62 0.46 23.90
CA SER A 13 14.96 0.66 23.32
C SER A 13 15.19 -0.39 22.23
N LEU A 14 14.81 -0.03 21.01
CA LEU A 14 15.19 -0.73 19.80
C LEU A 14 16.73 -0.77 19.70
N PRO A 15 17.31 -1.87 19.15
CA PRO A 15 18.75 -1.96 18.95
C PRO A 15 19.24 -0.74 18.16
N SER A 16 20.26 -0.09 18.70
CA SER A 16 20.88 1.17 18.27
C SER A 16 21.58 1.03 16.91
N GLY A 17 20.83 0.75 15.83
CA GLY A 17 21.39 0.56 14.49
C GLY A 17 20.40 0.53 13.32
N LEU A 18 19.08 0.47 13.53
CA LEU A 18 18.07 0.53 12.45
C LEU A 18 17.56 1.96 12.27
N SER A 19 17.82 2.58 11.12
CA SER A 19 17.25 3.88 10.75
C SER A 19 15.72 3.79 10.68
N MET A 20 15.01 4.89 10.96
CA MET A 20 13.54 4.92 10.76
C MET A 20 13.14 4.57 9.32
N ALA A 21 13.98 4.91 8.34
CA ALA A 21 13.77 4.54 6.94
C ALA A 21 13.78 3.02 6.73
N SER A 22 14.71 2.29 7.37
CA SER A 22 14.73 0.81 7.32
C SER A 22 13.48 0.17 7.95
N GLN A 23 12.88 0.83 8.95
CA GLN A 23 11.62 0.40 9.54
C GLN A 23 10.46 0.62 8.57
N PHE A 24 10.40 1.78 7.89
CA PHE A 24 9.40 2.02 6.85
C PHE A 24 9.53 1.03 5.69
N GLN A 25 10.73 0.76 5.20
CA GLN A 25 10.97 -0.24 4.15
C GLN A 25 10.44 -1.63 4.57
N THR A 26 10.72 -2.02 5.81
CA THR A 26 10.23 -3.27 6.38
C THR A 26 8.70 -3.30 6.40
N LEU A 27 8.05 -2.21 6.82
CA LEU A 27 6.59 -2.11 6.83
C LEU A 27 6.01 -2.13 5.42
N VAL A 28 6.61 -1.46 4.43
CA VAL A 28 6.21 -1.55 3.01
C VAL A 28 6.22 -3.01 2.56
N SER A 29 7.34 -3.71 2.76
CA SER A 29 7.49 -5.13 2.39
C SER A 29 6.46 -6.02 3.10
N GLN A 30 6.19 -5.79 4.38
CA GLN A 30 5.16 -6.53 5.12
C GLN A 30 3.75 -6.32 4.54
N LYS A 31 3.37 -5.07 4.21
CA LYS A 31 2.06 -4.80 3.62
C LYS A 31 1.89 -5.46 2.25
N LEU A 32 2.92 -5.39 1.42
CA LEU A 32 2.93 -6.03 0.10
C LEU A 32 2.89 -7.56 0.19
N PHE A 33 3.59 -8.16 1.16
CA PHE A 33 3.51 -9.59 1.43
C PHE A 33 2.10 -10.01 1.84
N LEU A 34 1.49 -9.30 2.80
CA LEU A 34 0.12 -9.60 3.26
C LEU A 34 -0.91 -9.43 2.13
N ALA A 35 -0.77 -8.40 1.29
CA ALA A 35 -1.62 -8.24 0.10
C ALA A 35 -1.50 -9.47 -0.82
N LYS A 36 -0.28 -9.93 -1.10
CA LYS A 36 -0.04 -11.14 -1.91
C LYS A 36 -0.65 -12.39 -1.27
N THR A 37 -0.59 -12.52 0.06
CA THR A 37 -1.25 -13.62 0.79
C THR A 37 -2.76 -13.59 0.62
N LEU A 38 -3.40 -12.42 0.73
CA LEU A 38 -4.84 -12.28 0.51
C LEU A 38 -5.23 -12.65 -0.93
N LEU A 39 -4.44 -12.25 -1.93
CA LEU A 39 -4.68 -12.66 -3.31
C LEU A 39 -4.61 -14.18 -3.50
N ALA A 40 -3.72 -14.88 -2.78
CA ALA A 40 -3.66 -16.33 -2.80
C ALA A 40 -4.88 -16.99 -2.12
N VAL A 41 -5.41 -16.37 -1.06
CA VAL A 41 -6.68 -16.80 -0.44
C VAL A 41 -7.86 -16.61 -1.40
N GLN A 42 -7.90 -15.47 -2.10
CA GLN A 42 -8.92 -15.21 -3.12
C GLN A 42 -8.93 -16.28 -4.22
N GLU A 43 -7.73 -16.69 -4.68
CA GLU A 43 -7.54 -17.68 -5.73
C GLU A 43 -8.07 -19.07 -5.35
N GLN A 44 -8.07 -19.39 -4.05
CA GLN A 44 -8.48 -20.69 -3.51
C GLN A 44 -9.93 -20.70 -2.99
N SER A 45 -10.59 -19.55 -2.92
CA SER A 45 -11.92 -19.44 -2.33
C SER A 45 -13.01 -19.55 -3.39
N ASP A 46 -13.92 -20.50 -3.17
CA ASP A 46 -15.14 -20.63 -3.96
C ASP A 46 -16.28 -19.71 -3.45
N GLN A 47 -16.10 -19.08 -2.28
CA GLN A 47 -17.11 -18.21 -1.67
C GLN A 47 -16.99 -16.77 -2.18
N PRO A 48 -18.02 -16.20 -2.83
CA PRO A 48 -17.95 -14.83 -3.36
C PRO A 48 -17.62 -13.77 -2.31
N ALA A 49 -18.12 -13.92 -1.08
CA ALA A 49 -17.87 -13.00 0.02
C ALA A 49 -16.40 -13.01 0.49
N GLU A 50 -15.79 -14.18 0.57
CA GLU A 50 -14.38 -14.32 0.95
C GLU A 50 -13.47 -13.76 -0.15
N ARG A 51 -13.80 -13.99 -1.43
CA ARG A 51 -13.06 -13.39 -2.56
C ARG A 51 -13.10 -11.87 -2.53
N GLU A 52 -14.27 -11.28 -2.28
CA GLU A 52 -14.41 -9.83 -2.20
C GLU A 52 -13.68 -9.26 -0.98
N ALA A 53 -13.79 -9.92 0.18
CA ALA A 53 -13.06 -9.51 1.39
C ALA A 53 -11.54 -9.55 1.18
N ALA A 54 -11.04 -10.60 0.52
CA ALA A 54 -9.63 -10.71 0.17
C ALA A 54 -9.20 -9.62 -0.82
N ASN A 55 -10.02 -9.29 -1.82
CA ASN A 55 -9.75 -8.25 -2.80
C ASN A 55 -9.67 -6.86 -2.17
N GLN A 56 -10.65 -6.50 -1.33
CA GLN A 56 -10.67 -5.23 -0.60
C GLN A 56 -9.50 -5.14 0.38
N GLY A 57 -9.24 -6.21 1.13
CA GLY A 57 -8.11 -6.26 2.06
C GLY A 57 -6.76 -6.12 1.35
N ALA A 58 -6.57 -6.77 0.20
CA ALA A 58 -5.35 -6.63 -0.59
C ALA A 58 -5.18 -5.20 -1.10
N SER A 59 -6.26 -4.60 -1.62
CA SER A 59 -6.27 -3.22 -2.13
C SER A 59 -5.87 -2.22 -1.04
N GLU A 60 -6.48 -2.30 0.14
CA GLU A 60 -6.16 -1.44 1.29
C GLU A 60 -4.72 -1.61 1.78
N LEU A 61 -4.19 -2.82 1.77
CA LEU A 61 -2.80 -3.07 2.13
C LEU A 61 -1.83 -2.44 1.12
N MET A 62 -2.12 -2.50 -0.18
CA MET A 62 -1.29 -1.85 -1.20
C MET A 62 -1.34 -0.32 -1.10
N LEU A 63 -2.52 0.26 -0.87
CA LEU A 63 -2.66 1.71 -0.63
C LEU A 63 -1.90 2.15 0.62
N ARG A 64 -1.96 1.35 1.70
CA ARG A 64 -1.18 1.61 2.91
C ARG A 64 0.32 1.49 2.66
N ALA A 65 0.75 0.52 1.85
CA ALA A 65 2.14 0.39 1.44
C ALA A 65 2.63 1.66 0.72
N ARG A 66 1.77 2.32 -0.08
CA ARG A 66 2.14 3.52 -0.83
C ARG A 66 2.39 4.69 0.11
N GLN A 67 1.53 4.88 1.11
CA GLN A 67 1.74 5.90 2.14
C GLN A 67 3.04 5.67 2.91
N LEU A 68 3.33 4.42 3.26
CA LEU A 68 4.58 4.06 3.95
C LEU A 68 5.82 4.29 3.07
N LEU A 69 5.72 4.02 1.77
CA LEU A 69 6.77 4.31 0.80
C LEU A 69 7.05 5.81 0.71
N LEU A 70 6.02 6.66 0.67
CA LEU A 70 6.21 8.11 0.66
C LEU A 70 6.85 8.61 1.96
N ALA A 71 6.45 8.06 3.12
CA ALA A 71 7.08 8.36 4.40
C ALA A 71 8.54 7.88 4.46
N MET A 72 8.84 6.71 3.87
CA MET A 72 10.21 6.20 3.73
C MET A 72 11.09 7.18 2.97
N ILE A 73 10.62 7.66 1.81
CA ILE A 73 11.37 8.63 0.99
C ILE A 73 11.57 9.94 1.77
N ALA A 74 10.54 10.47 2.42
CA ALA A 74 10.69 11.66 3.25
C ALA A 74 11.74 11.50 4.37
N GLU A 75 11.76 10.34 5.03
CA GLU A 75 12.74 10.02 6.07
C GLU A 75 14.17 9.94 5.52
N LEU A 76 14.35 9.34 4.33
CA LEU A 76 15.66 9.24 3.65
C LEU A 76 16.24 10.62 3.31
N TYR A 77 15.38 11.58 2.97
CA TYR A 77 15.74 12.99 2.76
C TYR A 77 15.74 13.82 4.06
N GLN A 78 15.81 13.18 5.23
CA GLN A 78 15.89 13.82 6.55
C GLN A 78 14.67 14.65 6.97
N HIS A 79 13.54 14.55 6.27
CA HIS A 79 12.26 15.13 6.69
C HIS A 79 11.56 14.22 7.69
N ARG A 80 12.21 14.04 8.86
CA ARG A 80 11.80 13.05 9.85
C ARG A 80 10.40 13.33 10.36
N ARG A 81 9.62 12.27 10.56
CA ARG A 81 8.21 12.30 11.01
C ARG A 81 7.21 12.91 10.03
N SER A 82 7.64 13.32 8.83
CA SER A 82 6.72 13.71 7.76
C SER A 82 5.99 12.49 7.20
N VAL A 83 4.69 12.61 6.99
CA VAL A 83 3.85 11.54 6.41
C VAL A 83 3.08 12.10 5.21
N PRO A 84 3.76 12.38 4.09
CA PRO A 84 3.12 12.90 2.89
C PRO A 84 2.07 11.90 2.38
N GLN A 85 0.89 12.41 2.04
CA GLN A 85 -0.24 11.58 1.62
C GLN A 85 -0.25 11.30 0.11
N ASN A 86 0.45 12.12 -0.67
CA ASN A 86 0.48 12.06 -2.12
C ASN A 86 1.81 12.57 -2.67
N LEU A 87 2.03 12.37 -3.98
CA LEU A 87 3.25 12.79 -4.66
C LEU A 87 3.46 14.32 -4.62
N ALA A 88 2.40 15.12 -4.65
CA ALA A 88 2.51 16.57 -4.60
C ALA A 88 3.04 17.06 -3.25
N GLU A 89 2.54 16.48 -2.14
CA GLU A 89 3.05 16.76 -0.78
C GLU A 89 4.50 16.29 -0.61
N LEU A 90 4.85 15.11 -1.13
CA LEU A 90 6.23 14.63 -1.08
C LEU A 90 7.17 15.55 -1.87
N ASN A 91 6.76 15.98 -3.07
CA ASN A 91 7.54 16.89 -3.90
C ASN A 91 7.76 18.24 -3.21
N ALA A 92 6.72 18.80 -2.59
CA ALA A 92 6.82 20.06 -1.84
C ALA A 92 7.80 19.98 -0.64
N LEU A 93 8.04 18.77 -0.11
CA LEU A 93 9.01 18.57 0.97
C LEU A 93 10.45 18.47 0.46
N ILE A 94 10.69 17.72 -0.63
CA ILE A 94 12.03 17.27 -1.02
C ILE A 94 12.61 18.04 -2.22
N SER A 95 11.78 18.72 -3.02
CA SER A 95 12.09 19.33 -4.32
C SER A 95 12.18 18.33 -5.50
N ASP A 96 11.90 18.84 -6.71
CA ASP A 96 11.84 18.09 -7.98
C ASP A 96 13.21 17.53 -8.44
N GLU A 97 14.31 17.91 -7.78
CA GLU A 97 15.66 17.46 -8.12
C GLU A 97 15.98 16.04 -7.61
N ALA A 98 15.16 15.50 -6.70
CA ALA A 98 15.33 14.15 -6.18
C ALA A 98 14.96 13.08 -7.22
N PRO A 99 15.81 12.06 -7.48
CA PRO A 99 15.53 11.02 -8.46
C PRO A 99 14.23 10.26 -8.19
N GLU A 100 13.88 10.05 -6.92
CA GLU A 100 12.63 9.39 -6.51
C GLU A 100 11.39 10.19 -6.93
N ILE A 101 11.45 11.53 -6.84
CA ILE A 101 10.36 12.42 -7.26
C ILE A 101 10.19 12.34 -8.77
N ALA A 102 11.30 12.43 -9.52
CA ALA A 102 11.27 12.35 -10.98
C ALA A 102 10.72 10.99 -11.47
N GLU A 103 11.13 9.90 -10.83
CA GLU A 103 10.68 8.54 -11.17
C GLU A 103 9.18 8.35 -10.85
N LEU A 104 8.72 8.78 -9.66
CA LEU A 104 7.30 8.74 -9.30
C LEU A 104 6.45 9.64 -10.20
N ALA A 105 6.93 10.84 -10.55
CA ALA A 105 6.25 11.74 -11.47
C ALA A 105 6.16 11.15 -12.89
N HIS A 106 7.17 10.39 -13.32
CA HIS A 106 7.12 9.64 -14.57
C HIS A 106 6.06 8.53 -14.50
N LEU A 107 6.07 7.72 -13.43
CA LEU A 107 5.10 6.65 -13.22
C LEU A 107 3.66 7.18 -13.20
N ALA A 108 3.41 8.31 -12.53
CA ALA A 108 2.09 8.95 -12.47
C ALA A 108 1.55 9.42 -13.83
N ARG A 109 2.42 9.58 -14.85
CA ARG A 109 2.01 9.91 -16.23
C ARG A 109 1.73 8.67 -17.07
N LEU A 110 2.26 7.52 -16.67
CA LEU A 110 2.06 6.25 -17.37
C LEU A 110 0.79 5.58 -16.87
N LYS A 111 -0.24 5.48 -17.72
CA LYS A 111 -1.53 4.89 -17.36
C LYS A 111 -1.42 3.47 -16.79
N GLU A 112 -0.52 2.67 -17.36
CA GLU A 112 -0.34 1.26 -16.99
C GLU A 112 0.70 1.06 -15.87
N SER A 113 1.19 2.13 -15.24
CA SER A 113 2.11 2.00 -14.11
C SER A 113 1.38 1.48 -12.87
N TRP A 114 2.15 0.85 -11.97
CA TRP A 114 1.63 0.44 -10.67
C TRP A 114 1.09 1.64 -9.86
N TRP A 115 1.67 2.83 -10.02
CA TRP A 115 1.24 4.05 -9.36
C TRP A 115 -0.15 4.48 -9.83
N SER A 116 -0.32 4.62 -11.15
CA SER A 116 -1.60 5.03 -11.75
C SER A 116 -2.70 4.02 -11.47
N ARG A 117 -2.39 2.72 -11.49
CA ARG A 117 -3.35 1.67 -11.11
C ARG A 117 -3.78 1.77 -9.64
N LEU A 118 -2.89 2.17 -8.73
CA LEU A 118 -3.27 2.44 -7.34
C LEU A 118 -4.18 3.67 -7.20
N ASP A 119 -3.95 4.72 -7.98
CA ASP A 119 -4.85 5.89 -8.02
C ASP A 119 -6.26 5.49 -8.49
N GLU A 120 -6.36 4.66 -9.52
CA GLU A 120 -7.65 4.14 -9.99
C GLU A 120 -8.33 3.24 -8.94
N LEU A 121 -7.56 2.38 -8.25
CA LEU A 121 -8.07 1.55 -7.15
C LEU A 121 -8.62 2.41 -6.01
N GLU A 122 -7.86 3.37 -5.51
CA GLU A 122 -8.30 4.29 -4.45
C GLU A 122 -9.56 5.07 -4.85
N ALA A 123 -9.58 5.62 -6.07
CA ALA A 123 -10.74 6.34 -6.59
C ALA A 123 -12.00 5.45 -6.70
N SER A 124 -11.82 4.15 -6.95
CA SER A 124 -12.93 3.20 -7.03
C SER A 124 -13.51 2.82 -5.67
N GLN A 125 -12.72 2.91 -4.59
CA GLN A 125 -13.17 2.56 -3.24
C GLN A 125 -13.98 3.67 -2.56
N THR A 126 -13.82 4.91 -3.00
CA THR A 126 -14.52 6.08 -2.45
C THR A 126 -15.86 6.36 -3.14
N LYS A 127 -16.15 5.67 -4.25
CA LYS A 127 -17.37 5.85 -5.03
C LYS A 127 -18.36 4.72 -4.75
N PRO A 128 -19.65 5.02 -4.51
CA PRO A 128 -20.68 3.98 -4.45
C PRO A 128 -20.70 3.16 -5.76
N PRO A 129 -20.95 1.84 -5.71
CA PRO A 129 -21.12 1.06 -6.92
C PRO A 129 -22.26 1.64 -7.78
N GLU A 130 -22.04 1.75 -9.09
CA GLU A 130 -23.10 2.15 -10.00
C GLU A 130 -24.25 1.13 -9.93
N LYS A 131 -25.48 1.63 -9.70
CA LYS A 131 -26.66 0.77 -9.53
C LYS A 131 -26.98 0.07 -10.85
N GLN A 132 -26.64 -1.21 -10.98
CA GLN A 132 -27.19 -2.07 -12.01
C GLN A 132 -28.57 -2.60 -11.57
N LYS A 133 -29.55 -2.57 -12.48
CA LYS A 133 -30.99 -2.76 -12.20
C LYS A 133 -31.45 -4.18 -11.81
N THR A 134 -30.56 -5.09 -11.43
CA THR A 134 -30.93 -6.51 -11.28
C THR A 134 -30.17 -7.21 -10.15
N VAL A 135 -30.55 -7.02 -8.88
CA VAL A 135 -30.32 -8.03 -7.84
C VAL A 135 -31.40 -7.96 -6.75
N SER A 136 -32.08 -9.08 -6.49
CA SER A 136 -32.96 -9.27 -5.32
C SER A 136 -32.21 -9.05 -4.01
N ALA A 137 -32.91 -8.55 -2.99
CA ALA A 137 -32.38 -8.13 -1.69
C ALA A 137 -31.65 -9.20 -0.85
N GLU A 138 -31.55 -10.45 -1.32
CA GLU A 138 -30.91 -11.56 -0.60
C GLU A 138 -29.43 -11.78 -0.96
N ASN A 139 -28.91 -11.13 -2.02
CA ASN A 139 -27.48 -11.17 -2.38
C ASN A 139 -26.87 -9.76 -2.32
N ILE A 140 -26.76 -9.18 -1.12
CA ILE A 140 -26.15 -7.85 -0.93
C ILE A 140 -24.65 -7.86 -1.31
N ILE A 141 -24.01 -9.04 -1.28
CA ILE A 141 -22.65 -9.29 -1.78
C ILE A 141 -22.69 -9.84 -3.24
N ALA A 142 -23.75 -9.57 -4.00
CA ALA A 142 -23.70 -9.74 -5.46
C ALA A 142 -22.81 -8.65 -6.03
N VAL A 143 -21.57 -9.05 -6.28
CA VAL A 143 -20.52 -8.37 -7.03
C VAL A 143 -21.13 -7.43 -8.08
N ALA A 144 -20.98 -6.12 -7.86
CA ALA A 144 -21.19 -5.12 -8.90
C ALA A 144 -20.06 -5.24 -9.92
N VAL A 145 -20.18 -6.17 -10.88
CA VAL A 145 -19.29 -6.22 -12.04
C VAL A 145 -19.80 -5.24 -13.08
N ALA A 146 -19.04 -4.15 -13.26
CA ALA A 146 -18.80 -3.39 -14.49
C ALA A 146 -18.83 -1.87 -14.18
N SER A 147 -17.72 -1.22 -14.58
CA SER A 147 -17.31 0.18 -14.39
C SER A 147 -16.35 0.47 -13.23
N GLY A 148 -15.39 -0.42 -12.95
CA GLY A 148 -14.29 -0.16 -12.02
C GLY A 148 -12.91 -0.54 -12.60
N PRO A 149 -11.79 -0.19 -11.93
CA PRO A 149 -10.45 -0.62 -12.31
C PRO A 149 -10.37 -2.15 -12.37
N ASP A 150 -9.40 -2.67 -13.12
CA ASP A 150 -9.16 -4.10 -13.17
C ASP A 150 -8.69 -4.61 -11.79
N LYS A 151 -9.57 -5.39 -11.14
CA LYS A 151 -9.35 -6.01 -9.82
C LYS A 151 -9.02 -7.51 -9.94
N SER A 152 -8.70 -7.99 -11.15
CA SER A 152 -8.22 -9.37 -11.32
C SER A 152 -6.97 -9.63 -10.49
N ILE A 153 -6.75 -10.89 -10.11
CA ILE A 153 -5.59 -11.29 -9.30
C ILE A 153 -4.29 -10.88 -10.02
N GLU A 154 -4.24 -11.05 -11.34
CA GLU A 154 -3.13 -10.71 -12.21
C GLU A 154 -2.86 -9.21 -12.21
N ALA A 155 -3.92 -8.39 -12.35
CA ALA A 155 -3.78 -6.94 -12.29
C ALA A 155 -3.28 -6.47 -10.93
N LEU A 156 -3.80 -7.03 -9.82
CA LEU A 156 -3.34 -6.67 -8.48
C LEU A 156 -1.90 -7.16 -8.21
N LYS A 157 -1.54 -8.37 -8.65
CA LYS A 157 -0.15 -8.89 -8.59
C LYS A 157 0.81 -7.99 -9.38
N SER A 158 0.37 -7.40 -10.49
CA SER A 158 1.19 -6.49 -11.31
C SER A 158 1.53 -5.16 -10.62
N ILE A 159 0.86 -4.82 -9.51
CA ILE A 159 1.17 -3.63 -8.69
C ILE A 159 2.24 -3.99 -7.65
N ILE A 160 2.10 -5.15 -7.00
CA ILE A 160 2.89 -5.56 -5.84
C ILE A 160 4.39 -5.63 -6.16
N GLU A 161 4.77 -6.35 -7.23
CA GLU A 161 6.18 -6.62 -7.52
C GLU A 161 6.95 -5.35 -7.93
N PRO A 162 6.46 -4.52 -8.88
CA PRO A 162 7.15 -3.28 -9.23
C PRO A 162 7.26 -2.30 -8.06
N MET A 163 6.24 -2.25 -7.20
CA MET A 163 6.26 -1.39 -6.02
C MET A 163 7.29 -1.85 -4.99
N LYS A 164 7.43 -3.16 -4.78
CA LYS A 164 8.49 -3.72 -3.94
C LYS A 164 9.87 -3.40 -4.52
N GLN A 165 10.05 -3.66 -5.82
CA GLN A 165 11.32 -3.38 -6.50
C GLN A 165 11.71 -1.90 -6.40
N PHE A 166 10.75 -1.01 -6.57
CA PHE A 166 10.97 0.43 -6.38
C PHE A 166 11.40 0.74 -4.95
N ALA A 167 10.68 0.24 -3.93
CA ALA A 167 11.04 0.46 -2.53
C ALA A 167 12.45 -0.04 -2.17
N ASP A 168 12.83 -1.22 -2.67
CA ASP A 168 14.15 -1.80 -2.46
C ASP A 168 15.23 -0.98 -3.18
N THR A 169 14.96 -0.51 -4.40
CA THR A 169 15.88 0.35 -5.17
C THR A 169 16.13 1.68 -4.47
N VAL A 170 15.08 2.31 -3.93
CA VAL A 170 15.20 3.56 -3.16
C VAL A 170 16.04 3.35 -1.90
N ALA A 171 15.79 2.27 -1.17
CA ALA A 171 16.57 1.95 0.03
C ALA A 171 18.05 1.71 -0.30
N GLU A 172 18.34 1.00 -1.39
CA GLU A 172 19.72 0.72 -1.81
C GLU A 172 20.48 2.02 -2.16
N ARG A 173 19.89 2.89 -3.00
CA ARG A 173 20.51 4.18 -3.38
C ARG A 173 20.94 5.02 -2.17
N HIS A 174 20.14 5.01 -1.11
CA HIS A 174 20.42 5.78 0.10
C HIS A 174 21.28 5.03 1.14
N ASN A 175 21.53 3.73 0.97
CA ASN A 175 22.52 3.00 1.77
C ASN A 175 23.94 3.18 1.22
N GLU A 176 24.07 3.54 -0.07
CA GLU A 176 25.35 3.78 -0.74
C GLU A 176 25.99 5.14 -0.39
N TRP A 177 25.25 6.07 0.23
CA TRP A 177 25.65 7.46 0.54
C TRP A 177 25.65 7.75 2.04
#